data_AF-A0A7L4Y2L2-F1
#
_entry.id   AF-A0A7L4Y2L2-F1
#
_cell.length_a   1.000
_cell.length_b   1.000
_cell.length_c   1.000
_cell.angle_alpha   90.00
_cell.angle_beta   90.00
_cell.angle_gamma   90.00
#
_symmetry.space_group_name_H-M   'P 1'
#
loop_
_entity.id
_entity.type
_entity.pdbx_description
1 polymer ?
#
loop_
_entity_poly.entity_id
_entity_poly.type
_entity_poly.pdbx_seq_one_letter_code
_entity_poly.pdbx_strand_id
1 'polypeptide(L)'
;MTTRSRARTAPAAAAVAALILLAGCTGDTDGSVRGTPGAAGLRDPYFPKLGNGGYDVRHYALTLAYDPRSGRLDATAEITARATQDLSAFNLDLTGLTVDRATVDGAPAAVNRAGNELTLRPREEIDRGREFRTTVAYSGVPEKITDGDGAGEGWLRTKDGALALGEPVGSMAWFPGNHHPSDKATYDITVTVPQGLRAFANGMRTSERTRNGRTTAVWHSPEPMASYLATVAVGRYETRTATTPSKVTVLSAADPSVAAASRALLDRIPELLEWAEENFGPYPFSSAGAIVEPAGDVGYALETQTRPVFPQSSFDLPTLVHELAHQWYGNSVSPATWRDMWLNESFATYAEWLYAEDFEDTPAQQSFEEAFAADVNWAFPPAEPPTAENLFDPPVYQRGAMVLHKIRQKVGDDTFYEILAGWPAKHRHGNASTDDFTAYVEDVAGEDLSGLWDVWLYGDGRPTSP
;
A
#
# COMPACT_ATOMS: atom_id res chain seq x y z
N MET A 1 -11.09 40.80 72.99
CA MET A 1 -9.92 40.56 72.11
C MET A 1 -10.30 41.02 70.69
N THR A 2 -10.25 42.32 70.40
CA THR A 2 -9.18 43.01 69.60
C THR A 2 -8.95 42.36 68.23
N THR A 3 -9.68 42.70 67.15
CA THR A 3 -9.64 43.88 66.24
C THR A 3 -8.52 43.90 65.16
N ARG A 4 -8.96 44.19 63.91
CA ARG A 4 -8.28 44.79 62.72
C ARG A 4 -7.53 43.79 61.80
N SER A 5 -7.87 43.64 60.51
CA SER A 5 -7.91 44.58 59.36
C SER A 5 -6.54 45.14 58.96
N ARG A 6 -6.04 44.77 57.78
CA ARG A 6 -5.79 45.67 56.63
C ARG A 6 -5.01 44.98 55.49
N ALA A 7 -5.48 45.24 54.28
CA ALA A 7 -4.77 45.03 53.01
C ALA A 7 -3.51 45.90 52.92
N ARG A 8 -2.50 45.44 52.16
CA ARG A 8 -1.53 46.30 51.47
C ARG A 8 -1.04 45.69 50.15
N THR A 9 -0.95 46.61 49.21
CA THR A 9 -0.43 46.63 47.84
C THR A 9 1.06 46.32 47.71
N ALA A 10 1.46 45.95 46.48
CA ALA A 10 2.80 45.65 45.96
C ALA A 10 3.87 46.76 46.16
N PRO A 11 5.15 46.50 45.80
CA PRO A 11 5.56 46.81 44.43
C PRO A 11 6.54 45.82 43.78
N ALA A 12 6.59 45.90 42.45
CA ALA A 12 7.61 45.35 41.58
C ALA A 12 8.95 46.11 41.70
N ALA A 13 10.07 45.41 41.53
CA ALA A 13 11.33 46.02 41.10
C ALA A 13 12.18 44.97 40.35
N ALA A 14 12.45 45.28 39.10
CA ALA A 14 13.38 44.59 38.21
C ALA A 14 14.84 44.90 38.58
N ALA A 15 15.75 43.96 38.33
CA ALA A 15 17.16 44.28 38.13
C ALA A 15 17.78 43.31 37.11
N VAL A 16 18.19 43.90 35.99
CA VAL A 16 18.98 43.36 34.88
C VAL A 16 20.46 43.47 35.23
N ALA A 17 21.25 42.43 34.96
CA ALA A 17 22.71 42.51 34.76
C ALA A 17 23.13 41.31 33.90
N ALA A 18 23.28 41.48 32.59
CA ALA A 18 24.47 41.94 31.85
C ALA A 18 25.47 40.80 31.56
N LEU A 19 25.57 40.49 30.26
CA LEU A 19 26.50 39.56 29.63
C LEU A 19 27.96 39.89 29.95
N ILE A 20 28.78 38.85 30.12
CA ILE A 20 30.19 38.88 29.76
C ILE A 20 30.44 37.81 28.69
N LEU A 21 30.75 38.30 27.50
CA LEU A 21 31.35 37.57 26.39
C LEU A 21 32.74 37.08 26.80
N LEU A 22 32.98 35.78 26.69
CA LEU A 22 34.32 35.24 26.54
C LEU A 22 34.41 34.61 25.16
N ALA A 23 34.97 35.38 24.24
CA ALA A 23 35.58 34.88 23.02
C ALA A 23 36.82 34.07 23.41
N GLY A 24 36.78 32.77 23.16
CA GLY A 24 37.95 31.89 23.12
C GLY A 24 37.99 31.24 21.75
N CYS A 25 38.91 31.69 20.90
CA CYS A 25 39.16 31.14 19.58
C CYS A 25 40.01 29.85 19.65
N THR A 26 39.87 29.07 18.59
CA THR A 26 40.76 28.03 18.04
C THR A 26 40.78 26.65 18.70
N GLY A 27 39.89 25.80 18.19
CA GLY A 27 40.16 24.40 17.89
C GLY A 27 39.36 24.02 16.65
N ASP A 28 40.00 23.95 15.50
CA ASP A 28 39.41 23.36 14.29
C ASP A 28 39.06 21.90 14.60
N THR A 29 37.78 21.63 14.78
CA THR A 29 37.21 20.29 14.63
C THR A 29 36.22 20.34 13.48
N ASP A 30 36.62 19.70 12.39
CA ASP A 30 35.84 19.26 11.25
C ASP A 30 34.37 18.93 11.56
N GLY A 31 33.48 19.31 10.63
CA GLY A 31 32.21 18.62 10.40
C GLY A 31 31.05 18.96 11.34
N SER A 32 30.59 20.21 11.38
CA SER A 32 29.24 20.49 11.88
C SER A 32 28.22 19.92 10.89
N VAL A 33 27.42 18.94 11.32
CA VAL A 33 26.25 18.42 10.59
C VAL A 33 25.31 19.60 10.26
N ARG A 34 25.16 19.98 8.99
CA ARG A 34 24.29 21.07 8.48
C ARG A 34 22.94 20.59 7.95
N GLY A 35 22.84 19.32 7.57
CA GLY A 35 21.63 18.66 7.13
C GLY A 35 20.59 18.54 8.24
N THR A 36 19.33 18.39 7.85
CA THR A 36 18.21 18.23 8.79
C THR A 36 17.71 16.78 8.78
N PRO A 37 17.18 16.27 9.90
CA PRO A 37 16.51 14.98 9.88
C PRO A 37 15.34 14.99 8.89
N GLY A 38 15.17 13.90 8.14
CA GLY A 38 13.96 13.62 7.40
C GLY A 38 12.74 13.50 8.32
N ALA A 39 11.54 13.71 7.77
CA ALA A 39 10.30 13.58 8.53
C ALA A 39 10.05 12.11 8.93
N ALA A 40 9.55 11.89 10.14
CA ALA A 40 9.18 10.59 10.71
C ALA A 40 7.67 10.32 10.55
N GLY A 41 7.14 10.58 9.35
CA GLY A 41 5.70 10.64 9.07
C GLY A 41 5.39 11.61 7.94
N LEU A 42 4.52 11.21 7.01
CA LEU A 42 4.08 12.04 5.88
C LEU A 42 2.85 12.90 6.16
N ARG A 43 2.29 12.81 7.38
CA ARG A 43 1.05 13.53 7.79
C ARG A 43 -0.15 13.17 6.92
N ASP A 44 -0.24 11.92 6.50
CA ASP A 44 -1.46 11.37 5.91
C ASP A 44 -2.66 11.63 6.85
N PRO A 45 -3.85 12.00 6.30
CA PRO A 45 -5.01 12.33 7.11
C PRO A 45 -5.49 11.22 8.05
N TYR A 46 -5.29 9.96 7.67
CA TYR A 46 -5.72 8.78 8.44
C TYR A 46 -4.57 8.14 9.20
N PHE A 47 -3.38 8.16 8.60
CA PHE A 47 -2.19 7.56 9.18
C PHE A 47 -1.01 8.53 9.25
N PRO A 48 -1.08 9.57 10.11
CA PRO A 48 -0.13 10.70 10.07
C PRO A 48 1.32 10.35 10.35
N LYS A 49 1.57 9.17 10.93
CA LYS A 49 2.90 8.63 11.24
C LYS A 49 3.44 7.66 10.18
N LEU A 50 2.63 7.24 9.21
CA LEU A 50 3.11 6.35 8.16
C LEU A 50 4.00 7.09 7.17
N GLY A 51 5.00 6.35 6.69
CA GLY A 51 5.94 6.82 5.71
C GLY A 51 6.87 7.90 6.26
N ASN A 52 7.81 8.30 5.42
CA ASN A 52 9.00 9.02 5.82
C ASN A 52 9.38 10.05 4.75
N GLY A 53 9.80 11.22 5.23
CA GLY A 53 10.13 12.35 4.37
C GLY A 53 11.64 12.55 4.21
N GLY A 54 12.01 13.32 3.19
CA GLY A 54 13.39 13.72 2.93
C GLY A 54 14.17 12.81 2.00
N TYR A 55 13.56 11.71 1.56
CA TYR A 55 14.07 10.82 0.51
C TYR A 55 12.91 10.19 -0.27
N ASP A 56 13.25 9.53 -1.37
CA ASP A 56 12.35 8.82 -2.30
C ASP A 56 12.99 7.46 -2.59
N VAL A 57 12.30 6.37 -2.29
CA VAL A 57 12.86 5.02 -2.45
C VAL A 57 12.75 4.57 -3.90
N ARG A 58 13.88 4.12 -4.44
CA ARG A 58 13.95 3.60 -5.81
C ARG A 58 13.81 2.10 -5.88
N HIS A 59 14.39 1.39 -4.92
CA HIS A 59 14.47 -0.06 -4.96
C HIS A 59 14.60 -0.68 -3.57
N TYR A 60 13.89 -1.78 -3.35
CA TYR A 60 14.07 -2.69 -2.23
C TYR A 60 14.61 -4.03 -2.72
N ALA A 61 15.78 -4.43 -2.23
CA ALA A 61 16.26 -5.81 -2.32
C ALA A 61 16.10 -6.48 -0.95
N LEU A 62 15.11 -7.37 -0.84
CA LEU A 62 14.72 -8.05 0.39
C LEU A 62 15.21 -9.49 0.35
N THR A 63 16.09 -9.86 1.27
CA THR A 63 16.54 -11.24 1.45
C THR A 63 15.99 -11.80 2.75
N LEU A 64 15.07 -12.77 2.64
CA LEU A 64 14.30 -13.33 3.75
C LEU A 64 14.65 -14.81 3.93
N ALA A 65 14.97 -15.22 5.15
CA ALA A 65 15.05 -16.62 5.55
C ALA A 65 14.00 -16.89 6.64
N TYR A 66 12.94 -17.59 6.28
CA TYR A 66 11.85 -17.92 7.19
C TYR A 66 11.87 -19.41 7.56
N ASP A 67 11.61 -19.72 8.82
CA ASP A 67 11.38 -21.08 9.31
C ASP A 67 10.01 -21.17 10.00
N PRO A 68 8.99 -21.77 9.35
CA PRO A 68 7.65 -21.88 9.93
C PRO A 68 7.58 -22.65 11.24
N ARG A 69 8.55 -23.53 11.53
CA ARG A 69 8.56 -24.32 12.79
C ARG A 69 8.84 -23.44 13.99
N SER A 70 9.81 -22.53 13.87
CA SER A 70 10.12 -21.56 14.92
C SER A 70 9.30 -20.28 14.80
N GLY A 71 8.75 -20.00 13.62
CA GLY A 71 8.15 -18.71 13.27
C GLY A 71 9.20 -17.61 13.06
N ARG A 72 10.49 -17.95 13.06
CA ARG A 72 11.57 -16.97 12.98
C ARG A 72 11.82 -16.54 11.54
N LEU A 73 11.96 -15.24 11.36
CA LEU A 73 12.47 -14.58 10.17
C LEU A 73 13.86 -14.02 10.48
N ASP A 74 14.85 -14.40 9.67
CA ASP A 74 16.17 -13.76 9.63
C ASP A 74 16.30 -13.09 8.26
N ALA A 75 16.54 -11.78 8.23
CA ALA A 75 16.36 -11.00 7.02
C ALA A 75 17.38 -9.87 6.85
N THR A 76 17.51 -9.41 5.61
CA THR A 76 18.27 -8.22 5.24
C THR A 76 17.49 -7.44 4.20
N ALA A 77 17.28 -6.16 4.46
CA ALA A 77 16.72 -5.21 3.50
C ALA A 77 17.84 -4.28 3.01
N GLU A 78 18.09 -4.26 1.71
CA GLU A 78 18.88 -3.24 1.04
C GLU A 78 17.93 -2.26 0.34
N ILE A 79 17.97 -1.01 0.75
CA ILE A 79 17.07 0.05 0.30
C ILE A 79 17.91 1.09 -0.44
N THR A 80 17.65 1.26 -1.73
CA THR A 80 18.28 2.31 -2.54
C THR A 80 17.32 3.48 -2.63
N ALA A 81 17.75 4.66 -2.20
CA ALA A 81 16.92 5.85 -2.13
C ALA A 81 17.66 7.09 -2.61
N ARG A 82 16.91 8.09 -3.06
CA ARG A 82 17.42 9.40 -3.45
C ARG A 82 17.00 10.44 -2.42
N ALA A 83 17.98 11.15 -1.84
CA ALA A 83 17.67 12.23 -0.90
C ALA A 83 16.96 13.39 -1.62
N THR A 84 15.88 13.90 -1.05
CA THR A 84 15.14 15.07 -1.57
C THR A 84 15.54 16.37 -0.86
N GLN A 85 16.31 16.25 0.23
CA GLN A 85 16.95 17.32 1.00
C GLN A 85 18.33 16.85 1.53
N ASP A 86 19.11 17.74 2.15
CA ASP A 86 20.32 17.34 2.88
C ASP A 86 19.92 16.65 4.19
N LEU A 87 20.30 15.37 4.36
CA LEU A 87 19.87 14.52 5.47
C LEU A 87 20.99 14.30 6.48
N SER A 88 20.72 14.68 7.74
CA SER A 88 21.52 14.26 8.89
C SER A 88 21.00 12.99 9.56
N ALA A 89 19.76 12.62 9.28
CA ALA A 89 19.11 11.37 9.65
C ALA A 89 17.91 11.14 8.72
N PHE A 90 17.45 9.91 8.62
CA PHE A 90 16.18 9.55 8.00
C PHE A 90 15.53 8.42 8.79
N ASN A 91 14.28 8.09 8.50
CA ASN A 91 13.57 7.06 9.26
C ASN A 91 12.96 5.97 8.36
N LEU A 92 12.67 4.82 8.96
CA LEU A 92 12.09 3.63 8.34
C LEU A 92 11.08 3.02 9.31
N ASP A 93 9.92 2.63 8.80
CA ASP A 93 8.89 1.92 9.53
C ASP A 93 9.26 0.42 9.63
N LEU A 94 9.26 -0.16 10.83
CA LEU A 94 9.43 -1.60 11.09
C LEU A 94 8.82 -1.97 12.45
N THR A 95 7.94 -2.96 12.51
CA THR A 95 7.26 -3.39 13.74
C THR A 95 7.76 -4.73 14.24
N GLY A 96 7.92 -4.86 15.56
CA GLY A 96 8.19 -6.12 16.27
C GLY A 96 9.59 -6.71 16.09
N LEU A 97 10.20 -6.57 14.92
CA LEU A 97 11.48 -7.19 14.58
C LEU A 97 12.67 -6.41 15.14
N THR A 98 13.71 -7.16 15.53
CA THR A 98 14.94 -6.61 16.12
C THR A 98 15.92 -6.26 15.01
N VAL A 99 16.40 -5.02 15.02
CA VAL A 99 17.48 -4.58 14.12
C VAL A 99 18.82 -5.00 14.73
N ASP A 100 19.53 -5.88 14.05
CA ASP A 100 20.85 -6.38 14.48
C ASP A 100 21.96 -5.40 14.07
N ARG A 101 21.85 -4.82 12.87
CA ARG A 101 22.81 -3.85 12.32
C ARG A 101 22.20 -3.03 11.19
N ALA A 102 22.58 -1.76 11.11
CA ALA A 102 22.32 -0.93 9.93
C ALA A 102 23.60 -0.29 9.39
N THR A 103 23.68 -0.14 8.07
CA THR A 103 24.73 0.61 7.38
C THR A 103 24.14 1.54 6.33
N VAL A 104 24.76 2.70 6.11
CA VAL A 104 24.49 3.58 4.96
C VAL A 104 25.76 3.68 4.14
N ASP A 105 25.67 3.37 2.85
CA ASP A 105 26.79 3.30 1.90
C ASP A 105 27.95 2.42 2.41
N GLY A 106 27.60 1.33 3.11
CA GLY A 106 28.53 0.39 3.71
C GLY A 106 29.17 0.85 5.03
N ALA A 107 28.99 2.10 5.45
CA ALA A 107 29.45 2.59 6.75
C ALA A 107 28.40 2.32 7.84
N PRO A 108 28.78 1.99 9.09
CA PRO A 108 27.83 1.83 10.20
C PRO A 108 26.97 3.07 10.42
N ALA A 109 25.67 2.86 10.59
CA ALA A 109 24.71 3.90 10.96
C ALA A 109 24.22 3.68 12.39
N ALA A 110 24.05 4.75 13.16
CA ALA A 110 23.42 4.65 14.48
C ALA A 110 21.90 4.49 14.29
N VAL A 111 21.30 3.60 15.07
CA VAL A 111 19.86 3.30 15.01
C VAL A 111 19.22 3.66 16.35
N ASN A 112 18.13 4.40 16.30
CA ASN A 112 17.23 4.60 17.43
C ASN A 112 15.81 4.16 17.05
N ARG A 113 15.03 3.67 18.00
CA ARG A 113 13.66 3.19 17.77
C ARG A 113 12.67 3.92 18.67
N ALA A 114 11.57 4.39 18.10
CA ALA A 114 10.42 4.93 18.82
C ALA A 114 9.13 4.29 18.31
N GLY A 115 8.63 3.27 19.02
CA GLY A 115 7.54 2.44 18.52
C GLY A 115 7.96 1.71 17.24
N ASN A 116 7.22 1.95 16.16
CA ASN A 116 7.45 1.33 14.84
C ASN A 116 8.49 2.10 14.01
N GLU A 117 8.88 3.30 14.44
CA GLU A 117 9.80 4.16 13.69
C GLU A 117 11.26 3.88 14.05
N LEU A 118 12.10 3.67 13.04
CA LEU A 118 13.55 3.55 13.14
C LEU A 118 14.23 4.81 12.63
N THR A 119 14.86 5.60 13.48
CA THR A 119 15.72 6.71 13.04
C THR A 119 17.14 6.20 12.78
N LEU A 120 17.60 6.31 11.53
CA LEU A 120 18.97 6.01 11.12
C LEU A 120 19.78 7.29 10.97
N ARG A 121 20.95 7.33 11.61
CA ARG A 121 21.93 8.41 11.50
C ARG A 121 23.17 7.91 10.76
N PRO A 122 23.39 8.32 9.50
CA PRO A 122 24.62 7.99 8.78
C PRO A 122 25.83 8.66 9.43
N ARG A 123 27.04 8.17 9.10
CA ARG A 123 28.30 8.75 9.60
C ARG A 123 28.55 10.16 9.04
N GLU A 124 28.19 10.35 7.78
CA GLU A 124 28.31 11.59 7.03
C GLU A 124 26.91 11.97 6.52
N GLU A 125 26.71 13.25 6.29
CA GLU A 125 25.45 13.75 5.76
C GLU A 125 25.20 13.20 4.35
N ILE A 126 23.93 13.07 3.99
CA ILE A 126 23.54 12.70 2.63
C ILE A 126 23.05 13.95 1.93
N ASP A 127 23.83 14.44 0.97
CA ASP A 127 23.49 15.64 0.20
C ASP A 127 22.19 15.45 -0.60
N ARG A 128 21.43 16.53 -0.76
CA ARG A 128 20.24 16.58 -1.60
C ARG A 128 20.54 16.07 -3.00
N GLY A 129 19.72 15.15 -3.47
CA GLY A 129 19.81 14.54 -4.78
C GLY A 129 20.86 13.43 -4.90
N ARG A 130 21.60 13.13 -3.83
CA ARG A 130 22.48 11.96 -3.78
C ARG A 130 21.65 10.69 -3.64
N GLU A 131 22.02 9.67 -4.39
CA GLU A 131 21.55 8.30 -4.15
C GLU A 131 22.39 7.68 -3.03
N PHE A 132 21.74 6.99 -2.12
CA PHE A 132 22.37 6.28 -1.02
C PHE A 132 21.74 4.89 -0.85
N ARG A 133 22.53 3.97 -0.31
CA ARG A 133 22.07 2.62 -0.01
C ARG A 133 22.07 2.37 1.49
N THR A 134 20.93 2.00 2.02
CA THR A 134 20.77 1.56 3.40
C THR A 134 20.67 0.04 3.44
N THR A 135 21.47 -0.62 4.28
CA THR A 135 21.33 -2.06 4.54
C THR A 135 20.95 -2.27 5.99
N VAL A 136 19.82 -2.93 6.23
CA VAL A 136 19.33 -3.27 7.57
C VAL A 136 19.29 -4.79 7.70
N ALA A 137 20.10 -5.35 8.60
CA ALA A 137 20.00 -6.73 9.01
C ALA A 137 19.11 -6.82 10.26
N TYR A 138 18.10 -7.69 10.22
CA TYR A 138 17.10 -7.78 11.26
C TYR A 138 16.57 -9.21 11.41
N SER A 139 16.06 -9.54 12.59
CA SER A 139 15.52 -10.86 12.87
C SER A 139 14.45 -10.83 13.97
N GLY A 140 13.66 -11.90 14.05
CA GLY A 140 12.64 -12.05 15.08
C GLY A 140 11.52 -12.98 14.67
N VAL A 141 10.41 -12.94 15.41
CA VAL A 141 9.15 -13.57 15.02
C VAL A 141 8.23 -12.45 14.57
N PRO A 142 8.00 -12.27 13.26
CA PRO A 142 7.05 -11.27 12.78
C PRO A 142 5.64 -11.64 13.24
N GLU A 143 4.84 -10.62 13.53
CA GLU A 143 3.51 -10.77 14.11
C GLU A 143 2.44 -10.16 13.22
N LYS A 144 1.21 -10.63 13.42
CA LYS A 144 0.02 -10.02 12.84
C LYS A 144 -0.20 -8.65 13.47
N ILE A 145 -0.49 -7.65 12.64
CA ILE A 145 -0.99 -6.35 13.08
C ILE A 145 -2.52 -6.42 13.05
N THR A 146 -3.16 -5.87 14.07
CA THR A 146 -4.63 -5.71 14.07
C THR A 146 -4.92 -4.24 13.85
N ASP A 147 -5.62 -3.92 12.77
CA ASP A 147 -6.01 -2.54 12.46
C ASP A 147 -7.20 -2.08 13.33
N GLY A 148 -7.54 -0.80 13.27
CA GLY A 148 -8.62 -0.19 14.04
C GLY A 148 -10.00 -0.81 13.79
N ASP A 149 -10.24 -1.30 12.58
CA ASP A 149 -11.44 -2.04 12.18
C ASP A 149 -11.48 -3.51 12.70
N GLY A 150 -10.37 -3.97 13.30
CA GLY A 150 -10.20 -5.33 13.81
C GLY A 150 -9.68 -6.35 12.80
N ALA A 151 -9.45 -5.94 11.54
CA ALA A 151 -8.83 -6.78 10.52
C ALA A 151 -7.40 -7.15 10.89
N GLY A 152 -6.97 -8.33 10.45
CA GLY A 152 -5.65 -8.85 10.75
C GLY A 152 -4.74 -8.83 9.53
N GLU A 153 -3.70 -8.01 9.56
CA GLU A 153 -2.77 -7.78 8.46
C GLU A 153 -1.30 -8.05 8.87
N GLY A 154 -0.37 -7.77 7.97
CA GLY A 154 1.05 -7.97 8.18
C GLY A 154 1.44 -9.43 8.02
N TRP A 155 2.00 -10.04 9.06
CA TRP A 155 2.49 -11.43 8.98
C TRP A 155 1.49 -12.44 9.55
N LEU A 156 0.72 -13.07 8.67
CA LEU A 156 -0.31 -14.04 8.98
C LEU A 156 0.31 -15.45 8.98
N ARG A 157 0.35 -16.12 10.14
CA ARG A 157 0.83 -17.50 10.20
C ARG A 157 -0.25 -18.46 9.69
N THR A 158 0.11 -19.26 8.71
CA THR A 158 -0.73 -20.36 8.22
C THR A 158 -0.31 -21.68 8.87
N LYS A 159 -1.05 -22.76 8.61
CA LYS A 159 -0.75 -24.10 9.14
C LYS A 159 0.68 -24.58 8.87
N ASP A 160 1.26 -24.23 7.73
CA ASP A 160 2.57 -24.74 7.31
C ASP A 160 3.58 -23.66 6.88
N GLY A 161 3.21 -22.39 6.95
CA GLY A 161 4.05 -21.28 6.59
C GLY A 161 3.55 -19.93 7.09
N ALA A 162 3.40 -18.98 6.16
CA ALA A 162 2.91 -17.64 6.44
C ALA A 162 2.50 -16.92 5.15
N LEU A 163 1.62 -15.96 5.30
CA LEU A 163 1.20 -15.01 4.27
C LEU A 163 1.49 -13.58 4.77
N ALA A 164 2.12 -12.76 3.94
CA ALA A 164 2.36 -11.36 4.24
C ALA A 164 1.40 -10.47 3.43
N LEU A 165 0.50 -9.75 4.11
CA LEU A 165 -0.47 -8.83 3.51
C LEU A 165 -0.26 -7.42 4.08
N GLY A 166 -0.16 -6.41 3.22
CA GLY A 166 0.44 -5.14 3.61
C GLY A 166 -0.51 -3.97 3.82
N GLU A 167 -1.79 -4.08 3.42
CA GLU A 167 -2.76 -2.99 3.50
C GLU A 167 -3.46 -2.90 4.85
N PRO A 168 -3.66 -1.69 5.41
CA PRO A 168 -2.99 -0.43 5.04
C PRO A 168 -1.53 -0.36 5.51
N VAL A 169 -1.20 -1.01 6.62
CA VAL A 169 0.06 -0.77 7.32
C VAL A 169 0.91 -2.02 7.54
N GLY A 170 0.37 -3.19 7.20
CA GLY A 170 0.91 -4.52 7.46
C GLY A 170 2.34 -4.77 6.97
N SER A 171 2.80 -4.06 5.93
CA SER A 171 4.15 -4.27 5.39
C SER A 171 5.27 -4.03 6.40
N MET A 172 5.04 -3.14 7.38
CA MET A 172 6.01 -2.90 8.45
C MET A 172 6.22 -4.11 9.36
N ALA A 173 5.34 -5.12 9.33
CA ALA A 173 5.49 -6.33 10.12
C ALA A 173 6.66 -7.23 9.67
N TRP A 174 7.16 -7.05 8.44
CA TRP A 174 8.13 -8.00 7.85
C TRP A 174 9.32 -7.38 7.11
N PHE A 175 9.30 -6.09 6.75
CA PHE A 175 10.50 -5.40 6.29
C PHE A 175 10.55 -3.94 6.72
N PRO A 176 11.75 -3.36 6.92
CA PRO A 176 11.90 -1.93 7.17
C PRO A 176 11.70 -1.15 5.87
N GLY A 177 10.89 -0.10 5.88
CA GLY A 177 10.62 0.67 4.66
C GLY A 177 10.00 2.04 4.89
N ASN A 178 9.80 2.76 3.79
CA ASN A 178 8.93 3.93 3.75
C ASN A 178 7.51 3.46 3.43
N HIS A 179 6.70 3.20 4.47
CA HIS A 179 5.41 2.53 4.29
C HIS A 179 4.27 3.51 4.05
N HIS A 180 4.17 4.03 2.83
CA HIS A 180 3.07 4.87 2.38
C HIS A 180 2.81 4.66 0.89
N PRO A 181 1.55 4.68 0.41
CA PRO A 181 1.25 4.43 -1.00
C PRO A 181 1.96 5.40 -1.95
N SER A 182 2.25 6.63 -1.51
CA SER A 182 2.92 7.67 -2.29
C SER A 182 4.40 7.43 -2.62
N ASP A 183 5.08 6.47 -1.97
CA ASP A 183 6.50 6.17 -2.22
C ASP A 183 6.65 4.77 -2.83
N LYS A 184 6.46 4.70 -4.16
CA LYS A 184 6.52 3.45 -4.92
C LYS A 184 7.95 3.14 -5.31
N ALA A 185 8.33 1.86 -5.22
CA ALA A 185 9.67 1.41 -5.54
C ALA A 185 9.64 0.12 -6.37
N THR A 186 10.77 -0.22 -6.98
CA THR A 186 10.98 -1.55 -7.57
C THR A 186 11.42 -2.55 -6.50
N TYR A 187 11.22 -3.86 -6.74
CA TYR A 187 11.51 -4.89 -5.74
C TYR A 187 12.25 -6.09 -6.32
N ASP A 188 13.29 -6.53 -5.61
CA ASP A 188 13.85 -7.87 -5.71
C ASP A 188 13.62 -8.60 -4.38
N ILE A 189 12.85 -9.68 -4.40
CA ILE A 189 12.49 -10.44 -3.19
C ILE A 189 13.09 -11.85 -3.29
N THR A 190 14.05 -12.14 -2.44
CA THR A 190 14.66 -13.46 -2.28
C THR A 190 14.15 -14.10 -1.01
N VAL A 191 13.42 -15.21 -1.14
CA VAL A 191 12.84 -15.94 0.01
C VAL A 191 13.44 -17.33 0.09
N THR A 192 13.99 -17.67 1.25
CA THR A 192 14.56 -18.98 1.55
C THR A 192 13.79 -19.67 2.66
N VAL A 193 13.28 -20.87 2.37
CA VAL A 193 12.44 -21.68 3.28
C VAL A 193 12.98 -23.11 3.38
N PRO A 194 12.56 -23.92 4.37
CA PRO A 194 12.87 -25.34 4.41
C PRO A 194 12.46 -26.07 3.12
N GLN A 195 13.24 -27.08 2.72
CA GLN A 195 12.91 -27.93 1.57
C GLN A 195 11.53 -28.59 1.76
N GLY A 196 10.75 -28.62 0.67
CA GLY A 196 9.36 -29.12 0.68
C GLY A 196 8.31 -28.02 0.81
N LEU A 197 8.72 -26.80 1.15
CA LEU A 197 7.90 -25.59 1.04
C LEU A 197 8.31 -24.78 -0.19
N ARG A 198 7.41 -23.89 -0.61
CA ARG A 198 7.63 -22.89 -1.67
C ARG A 198 7.41 -21.49 -1.11
N ALA A 199 7.92 -20.50 -1.83
CA ALA A 199 7.71 -19.10 -1.53
C ALA A 199 7.32 -18.34 -2.80
N PHE A 200 6.15 -17.71 -2.78
CA PHE A 200 5.67 -16.80 -3.81
C PHE A 200 5.84 -15.35 -3.35
N ALA A 201 6.11 -14.46 -4.28
CA ALA A 201 6.14 -13.01 -4.07
C ALA A 201 5.66 -12.30 -5.34
N ASN A 202 5.66 -10.98 -5.38
CA ASN A 202 5.25 -10.19 -6.55
C ASN A 202 6.21 -10.35 -7.75
N GLY A 203 5.71 -10.07 -8.94
CA GLY A 203 6.48 -10.05 -10.18
C GLY A 203 6.85 -11.43 -10.70
N MET A 204 7.96 -11.48 -11.45
CA MET A 204 8.45 -12.68 -12.14
C MET A 204 9.42 -13.47 -11.27
N ARG A 205 9.23 -14.79 -11.19
CA ARG A 205 10.22 -15.69 -10.56
C ARG A 205 11.40 -15.90 -11.50
N THR A 206 12.56 -15.35 -11.16
CA THR A 206 13.80 -15.44 -11.96
C THR A 206 14.64 -16.68 -11.64
N SER A 207 14.51 -17.22 -10.43
CA SER A 207 15.22 -18.43 -9.99
C SER A 207 14.46 -19.16 -8.89
N GLU A 208 14.54 -20.49 -8.87
CA GLU A 208 14.17 -21.35 -7.74
C GLU A 208 15.21 -22.47 -7.62
N ARG A 209 15.80 -22.65 -6.45
CA ARG A 209 16.84 -23.68 -6.24
C ARG A 209 16.75 -24.29 -4.84
N THR A 210 16.98 -25.61 -4.75
CA THR A 210 17.07 -26.32 -3.47
C THR A 210 18.50 -26.76 -3.22
N ARG A 211 19.07 -26.37 -2.07
CA ARG A 211 20.42 -26.78 -1.64
C ARG A 211 20.47 -26.87 -0.12
N ASN A 212 21.20 -27.87 0.40
CA ASN A 212 21.41 -28.07 1.84
C ASN A 212 20.11 -28.07 2.66
N GLY A 213 19.04 -28.70 2.14
CA GLY A 213 17.75 -28.79 2.83
C GLY A 213 16.92 -27.50 2.85
N ARG A 214 17.27 -26.48 2.05
CA ARG A 214 16.49 -25.23 1.91
C ARG A 214 16.18 -24.95 0.43
N THR A 215 15.01 -24.38 0.17
CA THR A 215 14.58 -23.87 -1.14
C THR A 215 14.65 -22.35 -1.12
N THR A 216 15.34 -21.76 -2.09
CA THR A 216 15.40 -20.30 -2.30
C THR A 216 14.73 -19.94 -3.61
N ALA A 217 13.74 -19.06 -3.56
CA ALA A 217 13.12 -18.43 -4.72
C ALA A 217 13.54 -16.96 -4.81
N VAL A 218 13.78 -16.47 -6.02
CA VAL A 218 14.11 -15.07 -6.32
C VAL A 218 13.04 -14.52 -7.25
N TRP A 219 12.48 -13.38 -6.87
CA TRP A 219 11.40 -12.70 -7.55
C TRP A 219 11.81 -11.27 -7.90
N HIS A 220 11.45 -10.83 -9.09
CA HIS A 220 11.78 -9.52 -9.62
C HIS A 220 10.51 -8.78 -10.07
N SER A 221 10.29 -7.60 -9.50
CA SER A 221 9.20 -6.67 -9.85
C SER A 221 9.82 -5.39 -10.43
N PRO A 222 9.93 -5.29 -11.76
CA PRO A 222 10.54 -4.13 -12.42
C PRO A 222 9.64 -2.90 -12.42
N GLU A 223 8.32 -3.07 -12.27
CA GLU A 223 7.38 -1.96 -12.19
C GLU A 223 7.26 -1.43 -10.74
N PRO A 224 7.20 -0.09 -10.55
CA PRO A 224 7.03 0.50 -9.22
C PRO A 224 5.77 0.00 -8.51
N MET A 225 5.94 -0.40 -7.26
CA MET A 225 4.92 -0.98 -6.39
C MET A 225 4.87 -0.19 -5.07
N ALA A 226 3.67 0.13 -4.59
CA ALA A 226 3.48 0.67 -3.25
C ALA A 226 3.77 -0.43 -2.21
N SER A 227 4.32 -0.08 -1.05
CA SER A 227 4.79 -1.11 -0.12
C SER A 227 3.69 -2.03 0.40
N TYR A 228 2.44 -1.56 0.51
CA TYR A 228 1.31 -2.34 1.01
C TYR A 228 0.91 -3.49 0.06
N LEU A 229 1.26 -3.35 -1.23
CA LEU A 229 1.01 -4.35 -2.28
C LEU A 229 2.07 -5.46 -2.32
N ALA A 230 3.17 -5.29 -1.59
CA ALA A 230 4.21 -6.30 -1.48
C ALA A 230 3.69 -7.50 -0.67
N THR A 231 3.87 -8.71 -1.22
CA THR A 231 3.43 -9.94 -0.58
C THR A 231 4.51 -11.02 -0.62
N VAL A 232 4.46 -11.89 0.38
CA VAL A 232 5.17 -13.16 0.43
C VAL A 232 4.20 -14.23 0.93
N ALA A 233 4.07 -15.33 0.18
CA ALA A 233 3.28 -16.48 0.57
C ALA A 233 4.18 -17.71 0.66
N VAL A 234 4.35 -18.24 1.87
CA VAL A 234 5.16 -19.42 2.19
C VAL A 234 4.25 -20.55 2.62
N GLY A 235 4.43 -21.72 2.02
CA GLY A 235 3.62 -22.89 2.33
C GLY A 235 3.83 -24.00 1.32
N ARG A 236 2.94 -25.00 1.34
CA ARG A 236 2.77 -25.94 0.23
C ARG A 236 1.74 -25.37 -0.73
N TYR A 237 2.04 -25.41 -2.03
CA TYR A 237 1.14 -24.91 -3.06
C TYR A 237 1.12 -25.82 -4.27
N GLU A 238 -0.08 -26.02 -4.81
CA GLU A 238 -0.27 -26.45 -6.19
C GLU A 238 -0.24 -25.22 -7.11
N THR A 239 0.50 -25.29 -8.22
CA THR A 239 0.63 -24.15 -9.14
C THR A 239 -0.06 -24.36 -10.45
N ARG A 240 -0.58 -23.27 -11.01
CA ARG A 240 -1.09 -23.19 -12.38
C ARG A 240 -0.34 -22.11 -13.14
N THR A 241 -0.02 -22.40 -14.39
CA THR A 241 0.65 -21.46 -15.29
C THR A 241 -0.16 -21.30 -16.55
N ALA A 242 -0.35 -20.06 -16.99
CA ALA A 242 -0.95 -19.72 -18.26
C ALA A 242 -0.21 -18.53 -18.89
N THR A 243 -0.62 -18.16 -20.09
CA THR A 243 -0.13 -16.96 -20.77
C THR A 243 -1.31 -16.28 -21.42
N THR A 244 -1.47 -14.98 -21.18
CA THR A 244 -2.54 -14.19 -21.81
C THR A 244 -2.29 -14.05 -23.32
N PRO A 245 -3.31 -13.68 -24.11
CA PRO A 245 -3.13 -13.28 -25.50
C PRO A 245 -2.06 -12.18 -25.67
N SER A 246 -2.03 -11.21 -24.76
CA SER A 246 -1.04 -10.12 -24.63
C SER A 246 0.36 -10.56 -24.15
N LYS A 247 0.60 -11.87 -24.00
CA LYS A 247 1.89 -12.49 -23.60
C LYS A 247 2.34 -12.24 -22.16
N VAL A 248 1.41 -11.86 -21.28
CA VAL A 248 1.66 -11.79 -19.84
C VAL A 248 1.71 -13.20 -19.27
N THR A 249 2.74 -13.51 -18.50
CA THR A 249 2.85 -14.80 -17.80
C THR A 249 1.94 -14.80 -16.58
N VAL A 250 1.03 -15.77 -16.51
CA VAL A 250 0.16 -15.98 -15.34
C VAL A 250 0.73 -17.12 -14.52
N LEU A 251 1.06 -16.87 -13.25
CA LEU A 251 1.46 -17.89 -12.29
C LEU A 251 0.61 -17.78 -11.03
N SER A 252 -0.30 -18.74 -10.86
CA SER A 252 -1.17 -18.83 -9.71
C SER A 252 -0.77 -20.00 -8.81
N ALA A 253 -1.10 -19.87 -7.53
CA ALA A 253 -0.84 -20.85 -6.48
C ALA A 253 -2.10 -21.05 -5.64
N ALA A 254 -2.35 -22.27 -5.20
CA ALA A 254 -3.42 -22.57 -4.25
C ALA A 254 -2.93 -23.57 -3.22
N ASP A 255 -3.32 -23.40 -1.96
CA ASP A 255 -3.08 -24.42 -0.95
C ASP A 255 -3.71 -25.76 -1.40
N PRO A 256 -3.04 -26.91 -1.22
CA PRO A 256 -3.54 -28.20 -1.68
C PRO A 256 -4.95 -28.56 -1.20
N SER A 257 -5.39 -28.05 -0.05
CA SER A 257 -6.74 -28.31 0.47
C SER A 257 -7.85 -27.60 -0.31
N VAL A 258 -7.52 -26.53 -1.05
CA VAL A 258 -8.46 -25.72 -1.83
C VAL A 258 -8.14 -25.68 -3.33
N ALA A 259 -7.01 -26.25 -3.76
CA ALA A 259 -6.57 -26.25 -5.16
C ALA A 259 -7.59 -26.83 -6.15
N ALA A 260 -8.33 -27.88 -5.75
CA ALA A 260 -9.36 -28.46 -6.60
C ALA A 260 -10.59 -27.53 -6.76
N ALA A 261 -10.98 -26.82 -5.69
CA ALA A 261 -12.13 -25.92 -5.68
C ALA A 261 -11.84 -24.60 -6.42
N SER A 262 -10.62 -24.06 -6.27
CA SER A 262 -10.18 -22.83 -6.94
C SER A 262 -9.84 -23.01 -8.42
N ARG A 263 -9.65 -24.25 -8.88
CA ARG A 263 -9.15 -24.56 -10.23
C ARG A 263 -9.90 -23.85 -11.35
N ALA A 264 -11.22 -23.89 -11.31
CA ALA A 264 -12.05 -23.38 -12.39
C ALA A 264 -11.86 -21.86 -12.56
N LEU A 265 -11.93 -21.09 -11.47
CA LEU A 265 -11.74 -19.64 -11.52
C LEU A 265 -10.30 -19.24 -11.83
N LEU A 266 -9.30 -19.96 -11.30
CA LEU A 266 -7.90 -19.72 -11.64
C LEU A 266 -7.63 -19.89 -13.15
N ASP A 267 -8.30 -20.85 -13.80
CA ASP A 267 -8.19 -21.09 -15.24
C ASP A 267 -8.84 -19.94 -16.06
N ARG A 268 -9.67 -19.08 -15.46
CA ARG A 268 -10.30 -17.90 -16.11
C ARG A 268 -9.47 -16.62 -16.06
N ILE A 269 -8.38 -16.56 -15.28
CA ILE A 269 -7.57 -15.33 -15.16
C ILE A 269 -7.13 -14.77 -16.53
N PRO A 270 -6.68 -15.58 -17.51
CA PRO A 270 -6.28 -15.04 -18.81
C PRO A 270 -7.40 -14.33 -19.59
N GLU A 271 -8.62 -14.87 -19.59
CA GLU A 271 -9.77 -14.24 -20.28
C GLU A 271 -10.27 -13.00 -19.54
N LEU A 272 -10.25 -13.02 -18.20
CA LEU A 272 -10.65 -11.86 -17.39
C LEU A 272 -9.66 -10.70 -17.56
N LEU A 273 -8.36 -11.00 -17.69
CA LEU A 273 -7.36 -9.99 -18.00
C LEU A 273 -7.51 -9.44 -19.43
N GLU A 274 -7.90 -10.27 -20.41
CA GLU A 274 -8.19 -9.80 -21.77
C GLU A 274 -9.39 -8.84 -21.78
N TRP A 275 -10.48 -9.19 -21.09
CA TRP A 275 -11.61 -8.29 -20.90
C TRP A 275 -11.22 -6.99 -20.18
N ALA A 276 -10.43 -7.08 -19.10
CA ALA A 276 -9.97 -5.89 -18.39
C ALA A 276 -9.05 -5.01 -19.26
N GLU A 277 -8.21 -5.61 -20.12
CA GLU A 277 -7.39 -4.87 -21.09
C GLU A 277 -8.22 -4.11 -22.13
N GLU A 278 -9.35 -4.68 -22.56
CA GLU A 278 -10.29 -4.03 -23.49
C GLU A 278 -10.96 -2.81 -22.84
N ASN A 279 -11.26 -2.86 -21.54
CA ASN A 279 -11.98 -1.82 -20.83
C ASN A 279 -11.06 -0.74 -20.20
N PHE A 280 -9.90 -1.14 -19.67
CA PHE A 280 -9.02 -0.29 -18.87
C PHE A 280 -7.67 0.00 -19.54
N GLY A 281 -7.46 -0.51 -20.75
CA GLY A 281 -6.22 -0.37 -21.50
C GLY A 281 -5.15 -1.41 -21.12
N PRO A 282 -3.94 -1.34 -21.71
CA PRO A 282 -2.94 -2.40 -21.60
C PRO A 282 -2.56 -2.78 -20.16
N TYR A 283 -2.42 -4.08 -19.88
CA TYR A 283 -2.06 -4.56 -18.55
C TYR A 283 -0.75 -3.92 -18.06
N PRO A 284 -0.71 -3.39 -16.83
CA PRO A 284 0.41 -2.56 -16.41
C PRO A 284 1.69 -3.35 -16.06
N PHE A 285 1.62 -4.66 -15.83
CA PHE A 285 2.73 -5.41 -15.23
C PHE A 285 3.28 -6.56 -16.08
N SER A 286 4.52 -6.97 -15.78
CA SER A 286 5.23 -8.06 -16.45
C SER A 286 4.69 -9.48 -16.18
N SER A 287 3.87 -9.65 -15.14
CA SER A 287 3.27 -10.94 -14.78
C SER A 287 1.95 -10.76 -14.06
N ALA A 288 1.13 -11.81 -14.04
CA ALA A 288 -0.13 -11.87 -13.31
C ALA A 288 -0.25 -13.22 -12.55
N GLY A 289 -1.36 -13.40 -11.84
CA GLY A 289 -1.65 -14.62 -11.09
C GLY A 289 -2.61 -14.38 -9.94
N ALA A 290 -2.76 -15.39 -9.10
CA ALA A 290 -3.49 -15.30 -7.83
C ALA A 290 -2.91 -16.30 -6.82
N ILE A 291 -3.08 -16.05 -5.53
CA ILE A 291 -2.80 -16.99 -4.44
C ILE A 291 -4.12 -17.29 -3.72
N VAL A 292 -4.50 -18.57 -3.60
CA VAL A 292 -5.72 -18.96 -2.89
C VAL A 292 -5.38 -19.76 -1.64
N GLU A 293 -5.78 -19.24 -0.49
CA GLU A 293 -5.59 -19.83 0.83
C GLU A 293 -6.91 -20.38 1.41
N PRO A 294 -6.84 -21.32 2.37
CA PRO A 294 -8.02 -21.73 3.13
C PRO A 294 -8.65 -20.56 3.88
N ALA A 295 -9.98 -20.54 4.00
CA ALA A 295 -10.73 -19.46 4.65
C ALA A 295 -10.34 -19.17 6.12
N GLY A 296 -9.63 -20.09 6.78
CA GLY A 296 -9.15 -19.89 8.16
C GLY A 296 -7.80 -19.21 8.27
N ASP A 297 -7.06 -19.08 7.17
CA ASP A 297 -5.68 -18.53 7.15
C ASP A 297 -5.67 -17.03 6.81
N VAL A 298 -6.66 -16.54 6.07
CA VAL A 298 -6.86 -15.13 5.71
C VAL A 298 -8.34 -14.79 5.72
N GLY A 299 -8.71 -13.58 6.15
CA GLY A 299 -10.11 -13.15 6.31
C GLY A 299 -10.70 -12.34 5.15
N TYR A 300 -9.87 -11.85 4.24
CA TYR A 300 -10.23 -10.93 3.17
C TYR A 300 -9.34 -11.18 1.94
N ALA A 301 -9.82 -10.80 0.76
CA ALA A 301 -8.99 -10.77 -0.44
C ALA A 301 -8.15 -9.47 -0.44
N LEU A 302 -6.97 -9.51 -1.05
CA LEU A 302 -6.12 -8.32 -1.18
C LEU A 302 -5.44 -8.30 -2.54
N GLU A 303 -5.39 -7.13 -3.16
CA GLU A 303 -5.07 -6.89 -4.56
C GLU A 303 -3.58 -6.96 -4.88
N THR A 304 -2.76 -7.49 -3.96
CA THR A 304 -1.29 -7.51 -4.00
C THR A 304 -0.74 -7.60 -5.43
N GLN A 305 0.12 -6.65 -5.80
CA GLN A 305 0.46 -6.38 -7.19
C GLN A 305 0.94 -7.64 -7.92
N THR A 306 0.43 -7.87 -9.13
CA THR A 306 0.65 -9.04 -9.99
C THR A 306 0.06 -10.36 -9.48
N ARG A 307 -0.38 -10.47 -8.22
CA ARG A 307 -0.78 -11.76 -7.65
C ARG A 307 -1.73 -11.62 -6.46
N PRO A 308 -2.96 -11.11 -6.67
CA PRO A 308 -3.94 -10.98 -5.59
C PRO A 308 -4.12 -12.26 -4.78
N VAL A 309 -4.35 -12.07 -3.49
CA VAL A 309 -4.50 -13.15 -2.51
C VAL A 309 -5.97 -13.27 -2.12
N PHE A 310 -6.48 -14.49 -2.05
CA PHE A 310 -7.88 -14.77 -1.74
C PHE A 310 -8.02 -15.83 -0.65
N PRO A 311 -8.93 -15.64 0.32
CA PRO A 311 -9.48 -16.76 1.04
C PRO A 311 -10.45 -17.52 0.15
N GLN A 312 -10.41 -18.85 0.21
CA GLN A 312 -11.31 -19.71 -0.57
C GLN A 312 -12.81 -19.42 -0.29
N SER A 313 -13.17 -18.84 0.85
CA SER A 313 -14.55 -18.47 1.19
C SER A 313 -15.12 -17.32 0.35
N SER A 314 -14.26 -16.43 -0.17
CA SER A 314 -14.64 -15.32 -1.05
C SER A 314 -13.97 -15.43 -2.41
N PHE A 315 -13.42 -16.61 -2.76
CA PHE A 315 -12.87 -16.84 -4.08
C PHE A 315 -13.99 -17.20 -5.06
N ASP A 316 -14.72 -16.18 -5.49
CA ASP A 316 -15.76 -16.22 -6.51
C ASP A 316 -15.41 -15.29 -7.69
N LEU A 317 -16.30 -15.26 -8.70
CA LEU A 317 -16.05 -14.50 -9.93
C LEU A 317 -16.06 -12.99 -9.71
N PRO A 318 -17.05 -12.37 -9.04
CA PRO A 318 -17.04 -10.93 -8.77
C PRO A 318 -15.77 -10.50 -8.02
N THR A 319 -15.42 -11.21 -6.95
CA THR A 319 -14.20 -10.90 -6.18
C THR A 319 -12.95 -11.04 -7.05
N LEU A 320 -12.86 -12.08 -7.90
CA LEU A 320 -11.73 -12.20 -8.82
C LEU A 320 -11.67 -11.05 -9.84
N VAL A 321 -12.81 -10.57 -10.35
CA VAL A 321 -12.86 -9.40 -11.24
C VAL A 321 -12.40 -8.14 -10.51
N HIS A 322 -12.89 -7.90 -9.29
CA HIS A 322 -12.50 -6.78 -8.42
C HIS A 322 -10.99 -6.73 -8.22
N GLU A 323 -10.39 -7.83 -7.76
CA GLU A 323 -8.95 -7.91 -7.48
C GLU A 323 -8.06 -7.82 -8.75
N LEU A 324 -8.59 -8.23 -9.91
CA LEU A 324 -7.88 -8.05 -11.18
C LEU A 324 -7.99 -6.62 -11.70
N ALA A 325 -9.12 -5.93 -11.50
CA ALA A 325 -9.29 -4.52 -11.86
C ALA A 325 -8.33 -3.63 -11.06
N HIS A 326 -8.08 -3.98 -9.80
CA HIS A 326 -7.11 -3.30 -8.96
C HIS A 326 -5.68 -3.23 -9.54
N GLN A 327 -5.33 -4.14 -10.46
CA GLN A 327 -4.03 -4.08 -11.13
C GLN A 327 -3.84 -2.74 -11.89
N TRP A 328 -4.92 -2.13 -12.37
CA TRP A 328 -4.91 -0.76 -12.90
C TRP A 328 -5.18 0.28 -11.80
N TYR A 329 -6.21 0.06 -10.98
CA TYR A 329 -6.73 1.02 -10.01
C TYR A 329 -6.35 0.64 -8.57
N GLY A 330 -5.41 1.35 -7.97
CA GLY A 330 -4.77 1.01 -6.69
C GLY A 330 -3.35 0.52 -6.85
N ASN A 331 -3.09 -0.33 -7.86
CA ASN A 331 -1.74 -0.86 -8.09
C ASN A 331 -0.93 -0.03 -9.06
N SER A 332 -1.38 0.12 -10.32
CA SER A 332 -0.66 0.96 -11.27
C SER A 332 -0.80 2.43 -10.89
N VAL A 333 -2.03 2.87 -10.62
CA VAL A 333 -2.32 4.19 -10.05
C VAL A 333 -2.66 4.00 -8.58
N SER A 334 -1.70 4.28 -7.70
CA SER A 334 -1.93 4.17 -6.25
C SER A 334 -2.46 5.49 -5.68
N PRO A 335 -3.15 5.48 -4.54
CA PRO A 335 -3.66 6.71 -3.96
C PRO A 335 -2.52 7.65 -3.55
N ALA A 336 -2.71 8.96 -3.67
CA ALA A 336 -1.76 9.95 -3.18
C ALA A 336 -1.73 9.99 -1.65
N THR A 337 -2.90 9.84 -1.03
CA THR A 337 -3.10 9.66 0.43
C THR A 337 -4.16 8.61 0.66
N TRP A 338 -4.25 8.02 1.85
CA TRP A 338 -5.31 7.05 2.16
C TRP A 338 -6.73 7.62 2.04
N ARG A 339 -6.90 8.95 1.98
CA ARG A 339 -8.20 9.58 1.65
C ARG A 339 -8.69 9.23 0.26
N ASP A 340 -7.77 9.03 -0.66
CA ASP A 340 -8.08 8.77 -2.07
C ASP A 340 -8.41 7.30 -2.33
N MET A 341 -8.56 6.47 -1.27
CA MET A 341 -8.81 5.02 -1.37
C MET A 341 -10.06 4.68 -2.19
N TRP A 342 -11.07 5.54 -2.20
CA TRP A 342 -12.24 5.32 -3.03
C TRP A 342 -11.89 5.19 -4.52
N LEU A 343 -10.81 5.81 -5.02
CA LEU A 343 -10.34 5.63 -6.40
C LEU A 343 -9.83 4.21 -6.68
N ASN A 344 -9.41 3.46 -5.66
CA ASN A 344 -9.08 2.05 -5.81
C ASN A 344 -10.36 1.24 -5.83
N GLU A 345 -11.12 1.33 -4.74
CA GLU A 345 -12.22 0.42 -4.43
C GLU A 345 -13.43 0.65 -5.30
N SER A 346 -13.76 1.90 -5.61
CA SER A 346 -14.90 2.20 -6.48
C SER A 346 -14.71 1.70 -7.90
N PHE A 347 -13.49 1.79 -8.43
CA PHE A 347 -13.18 1.32 -9.77
C PHE A 347 -13.21 -0.20 -9.83
N ALA A 348 -12.67 -0.87 -8.82
CA ALA A 348 -12.73 -2.33 -8.73
C ALA A 348 -14.18 -2.83 -8.55
N THR A 349 -14.98 -2.19 -7.70
CA THR A 349 -16.41 -2.48 -7.56
C THR A 349 -17.19 -2.20 -8.85
N TYR A 350 -16.89 -1.09 -9.53
CA TYR A 350 -17.56 -0.78 -10.80
C TYR A 350 -17.15 -1.73 -11.93
N ALA A 351 -15.93 -2.29 -11.88
CA ALA A 351 -15.53 -3.36 -12.80
C ALA A 351 -16.41 -4.60 -12.63
N GLU A 352 -16.85 -4.94 -11.42
CA GLU A 352 -17.85 -6.01 -11.22
C GLU A 352 -19.15 -5.69 -11.96
N TRP A 353 -19.63 -4.44 -11.89
CA TRP A 353 -20.88 -4.02 -12.54
C TRP A 353 -20.77 -4.07 -14.06
N LEU A 354 -19.63 -3.63 -14.62
CA LEU A 354 -19.35 -3.74 -16.05
C LEU A 354 -19.28 -5.19 -16.51
N TYR A 355 -18.58 -6.04 -15.74
CA TYR A 355 -18.46 -7.45 -16.07
C TYR A 355 -19.82 -8.16 -16.06
N ALA A 356 -20.66 -7.87 -15.06
CA ALA A 356 -22.01 -8.41 -14.97
C ALA A 356 -22.93 -7.90 -16.11
N GLU A 357 -22.75 -6.65 -16.54
CA GLU A 357 -23.44 -6.09 -17.72
C GLU A 357 -23.04 -6.81 -19.01
N ASP A 358 -21.76 -7.09 -19.18
CA ASP A 358 -21.22 -7.72 -20.40
C ASP A 358 -21.54 -9.21 -20.50
N PHE A 359 -21.56 -9.94 -19.38
CA PHE A 359 -21.58 -11.41 -19.39
C PHE A 359 -22.67 -12.08 -18.56
N GLU A 360 -23.38 -11.35 -17.70
CA GLU A 360 -24.39 -11.91 -16.78
C GLU A 360 -25.80 -11.33 -16.97
N ASP A 361 -26.03 -10.61 -18.07
CA ASP A 361 -27.30 -9.95 -18.40
C ASP A 361 -27.81 -9.02 -17.27
N THR A 362 -26.90 -8.49 -16.44
CA THR A 362 -27.22 -7.62 -15.30
C THR A 362 -26.76 -6.20 -15.61
N PRO A 363 -27.65 -5.28 -16.03
CA PRO A 363 -27.25 -3.92 -16.39
C PRO A 363 -26.59 -3.20 -15.20
N ALA A 364 -25.56 -2.40 -15.46
CA ALA A 364 -24.88 -1.62 -14.41
C ALA A 364 -25.86 -0.66 -13.70
N GLN A 365 -26.93 -0.25 -14.38
CA GLN A 365 -28.03 0.52 -13.80
C GLN A 365 -28.75 -0.22 -12.66
N GLN A 366 -28.89 -1.55 -12.76
CA GLN A 366 -29.49 -2.35 -11.70
C GLN A 366 -28.60 -2.35 -10.45
N SER A 367 -27.29 -2.58 -10.60
CA SER A 367 -26.34 -2.52 -9.48
C SER A 367 -26.32 -1.13 -8.85
N PHE A 368 -26.40 -0.07 -9.66
CA PHE A 368 -26.56 1.30 -9.17
C PHE A 368 -27.84 1.48 -8.33
N GLU A 369 -28.98 0.97 -8.77
CA GLU A 369 -30.25 1.07 -8.03
C GLU A 369 -30.22 0.33 -6.70
N GLU A 370 -29.62 -0.86 -6.67
CA GLU A 370 -29.40 -1.66 -5.47
C GLU A 370 -28.48 -0.92 -4.47
N ALA A 371 -27.35 -0.38 -4.96
CA ALA A 371 -26.43 0.42 -4.15
C ALA A 371 -27.08 1.72 -3.66
N PHE A 372 -27.90 2.38 -4.48
CA PHE A 372 -28.60 3.60 -4.11
C PHE A 372 -29.60 3.36 -2.97
N ALA A 373 -30.34 2.25 -3.02
CA ALA A 373 -31.33 1.88 -2.02
C ALA A 373 -30.73 1.49 -0.65
N ALA A 374 -29.47 1.06 -0.60
CA ALA A 374 -28.81 0.64 0.62
C ALA A 374 -28.42 1.84 1.51
N ASP A 375 -28.98 1.93 2.73
CA ASP A 375 -28.74 3.06 3.67
C ASP A 375 -27.27 3.17 4.10
N VAL A 376 -26.58 2.03 4.21
CA VAL A 376 -25.16 1.99 4.61
C VAL A 376 -24.25 2.78 3.66
N ASN A 377 -24.59 2.85 2.38
CA ASN A 377 -23.81 3.59 1.37
C ASN A 377 -23.87 5.11 1.55
N TRP A 378 -24.77 5.61 2.41
CA TRP A 378 -24.97 7.04 2.67
C TRP A 378 -24.48 7.46 4.05
N ALA A 379 -23.69 6.62 4.73
CA ALA A 379 -23.13 6.94 6.04
C ALA A 379 -22.17 8.15 6.01
N PHE A 380 -21.42 8.32 4.91
CA PHE A 380 -20.50 9.43 4.68
C PHE A 380 -20.18 9.58 3.16
N PRO A 381 -19.53 10.67 2.72
CA PRO A 381 -19.08 10.83 1.33
C PRO A 381 -17.86 9.94 1.01
N PRO A 382 -17.78 9.29 -0.16
CA PRO A 382 -16.68 8.37 -0.49
C PRO A 382 -15.28 9.00 -0.42
N ALA A 383 -15.14 10.29 -0.77
CA ALA A 383 -13.86 11.00 -0.69
C ALA A 383 -13.53 11.57 0.71
N GLU A 384 -14.43 11.44 1.68
CA GLU A 384 -14.25 11.94 3.04
C GLU A 384 -14.66 10.90 4.12
N PRO A 385 -14.01 9.72 4.17
CA PRO A 385 -14.18 8.81 5.30
C PRO A 385 -13.94 9.51 6.64
N PRO A 386 -14.77 9.32 7.68
CA PRO A 386 -14.63 10.04 8.94
C PRO A 386 -13.33 9.71 9.70
N THR A 387 -12.91 8.44 9.64
CA THR A 387 -11.73 7.92 10.34
C THR A 387 -11.05 6.82 9.54
N ALA A 388 -9.86 6.38 9.99
CA ALA A 388 -9.13 5.28 9.37
C ALA A 388 -9.93 3.97 9.39
N GLU A 389 -10.75 3.76 10.43
CA GLU A 389 -11.63 2.58 10.58
C GLU A 389 -12.72 2.52 9.50
N ASN A 390 -12.97 3.63 8.78
CA ASN A 390 -14.00 3.74 7.76
C ASN A 390 -13.44 3.68 6.32
N LEU A 391 -12.13 3.48 6.15
CA LEU A 391 -11.50 3.46 4.82
C LEU A 391 -11.97 2.29 3.95
N PHE A 392 -12.47 1.23 4.58
CA PHE A 392 -12.96 0.03 3.91
C PHE A 392 -14.47 -0.21 4.12
N ASP A 393 -15.19 0.83 4.54
CA ASP A 393 -16.65 0.76 4.72
C ASP A 393 -17.40 0.92 3.38
N PRO A 394 -18.65 0.43 3.27
CA PRO A 394 -19.39 0.40 2.00
C PRO A 394 -19.50 1.70 1.18
N PRO A 395 -19.54 2.91 1.76
CA PRO A 395 -19.52 4.13 0.95
C PRO A 395 -18.28 4.26 0.06
N VAL A 396 -17.10 3.80 0.49
CA VAL A 396 -15.86 3.87 -0.30
C VAL A 396 -15.97 3.03 -1.57
N TYR A 397 -16.60 1.86 -1.48
CA TYR A 397 -16.82 0.91 -2.57
C TYR A 397 -18.04 1.31 -3.42
N GLN A 398 -19.23 1.11 -2.86
CA GLN A 398 -20.49 1.10 -3.59
C GLN A 398 -20.96 2.51 -3.92
N ARG A 399 -20.80 3.47 -3.01
CA ARG A 399 -21.12 4.87 -3.30
C ARG A 399 -20.07 5.50 -4.23
N GLY A 400 -18.80 5.14 -4.08
CA GLY A 400 -17.79 5.46 -5.10
C GLY A 400 -18.16 4.92 -6.49
N ALA A 401 -18.60 3.65 -6.59
CA ALA A 401 -19.04 3.06 -7.86
C ALA A 401 -20.27 3.78 -8.44
N MET A 402 -21.17 4.28 -7.59
CA MET A 402 -22.25 5.18 -8.02
C MET A 402 -21.74 6.50 -8.63
N VAL A 403 -20.63 7.08 -8.12
CA VAL A 403 -19.99 8.26 -8.73
C VAL A 403 -19.55 7.92 -10.16
N LEU A 404 -18.88 6.79 -10.37
CA LEU A 404 -18.44 6.34 -11.70
C LEU A 404 -19.63 6.11 -12.64
N HIS A 405 -20.70 5.48 -12.14
CA HIS A 405 -21.92 5.32 -12.92
C HIS A 405 -22.55 6.66 -13.33
N LYS A 406 -22.51 7.67 -12.44
CA LYS A 406 -23.02 9.00 -12.73
C LYS A 406 -22.18 9.76 -13.74
N ILE A 407 -20.85 9.57 -13.70
CA ILE A 407 -19.96 10.05 -14.77
C ILE A 407 -20.39 9.41 -16.09
N ARG A 408 -20.52 8.07 -16.16
CA ARG A 408 -20.95 7.36 -17.38
C ARG A 408 -22.27 7.90 -17.95
N GLN A 409 -23.29 8.06 -17.11
CA GLN A 409 -24.58 8.62 -17.52
C GLN A 409 -24.48 10.06 -18.05
N LYS A 410 -23.57 10.85 -17.48
CA LYS A 410 -23.38 12.25 -17.81
C LYS A 410 -22.63 12.44 -19.14
N VAL A 411 -21.55 11.68 -19.36
CA VAL A 411 -20.64 11.85 -20.51
C VAL A 411 -20.92 10.88 -21.66
N GLY A 412 -21.71 9.84 -21.43
CA GLY A 412 -21.99 8.76 -22.39
C GLY A 412 -20.87 7.70 -22.43
N ASP A 413 -21.20 6.52 -22.96
CA ASP A 413 -20.31 5.35 -22.94
C ASP A 413 -18.96 5.59 -23.62
N ASP A 414 -18.93 6.19 -24.82
CA ASP A 414 -17.68 6.41 -25.56
C ASP A 414 -16.67 7.23 -24.74
N THR A 415 -17.10 8.37 -24.18
CA THR A 415 -16.27 9.23 -23.33
C THR A 415 -15.91 8.54 -22.01
N PHE A 416 -16.83 7.74 -21.46
CA PHE A 416 -16.60 7.04 -20.20
C PHE A 416 -15.54 5.95 -20.34
N TYR A 417 -15.57 5.15 -21.41
CA TYR A 417 -14.51 4.18 -21.68
C TYR A 417 -13.17 4.85 -22.03
N GLU A 418 -13.18 6.04 -22.64
CA GLU A 418 -11.96 6.87 -22.77
C GLU A 418 -11.40 7.28 -21.40
N ILE A 419 -12.27 7.66 -20.45
CA ILE A 419 -11.87 7.96 -19.06
C ILE A 419 -11.26 6.72 -18.40
N LEU A 420 -11.93 5.57 -18.47
CA LEU A 420 -11.48 4.32 -17.85
C LEU A 420 -10.12 3.86 -18.39
N ALA A 421 -9.91 3.88 -19.71
CA ALA A 421 -8.63 3.47 -20.28
C ALA A 421 -7.53 4.54 -20.13
N GLY A 422 -7.90 5.83 -20.22
CA GLY A 422 -6.95 6.93 -20.22
C GLY A 422 -6.43 7.31 -18.83
N TRP A 423 -7.23 7.14 -17.77
CA TRP A 423 -6.80 7.43 -16.40
C TRP A 423 -5.58 6.61 -15.96
N PRO A 424 -5.60 5.26 -16.00
CA PRO A 424 -4.45 4.44 -15.66
C PRO A 424 -3.30 4.58 -16.65
N ALA A 425 -3.54 5.02 -17.88
CA ALA A 425 -2.48 5.36 -18.83
C ALA A 425 -1.75 6.67 -18.45
N LYS A 426 -2.50 7.71 -18.04
CA LYS A 426 -1.96 9.03 -17.65
C LYS A 426 -1.14 8.95 -16.36
N HIS A 427 -1.58 8.16 -15.40
CA HIS A 427 -0.96 8.02 -14.08
C HIS A 427 -0.20 6.71 -13.88
N ARG A 428 0.14 6.01 -14.98
CA ARG A 428 0.75 4.67 -14.97
C ARG A 428 1.97 4.60 -14.04
N HIS A 429 1.93 3.65 -13.10
CA HIS A 429 2.97 3.43 -12.07
C HIS A 429 3.21 4.59 -11.10
N GLY A 430 2.34 5.59 -11.08
CA GLY A 430 2.43 6.73 -10.19
C GLY A 430 1.41 6.68 -9.06
N ASN A 431 1.15 7.88 -8.55
CA ASN A 431 0.14 8.16 -7.54
C ASN A 431 -0.79 9.27 -8.04
N ALA A 432 -2.03 9.25 -7.60
CA ALA A 432 -3.01 10.27 -7.94
C ALA A 432 -3.97 10.54 -6.78
N SER A 433 -4.41 11.79 -6.69
CA SER A 433 -5.41 12.26 -5.73
C SER A 433 -6.80 12.32 -6.35
N THR A 434 -7.80 12.50 -5.49
CA THR A 434 -9.18 12.81 -5.91
C THR A 434 -9.25 14.07 -6.78
N ASP A 435 -8.45 15.10 -6.48
CA ASP A 435 -8.37 16.32 -7.27
C ASP A 435 -7.78 16.07 -8.68
N ASP A 436 -6.78 15.19 -8.78
CA ASP A 436 -6.23 14.79 -10.08
C ASP A 436 -7.27 14.07 -10.93
N PHE A 437 -8.10 13.22 -10.31
CA PHE A 437 -9.15 12.46 -10.99
C PHE A 437 -10.29 13.34 -11.47
N THR A 438 -10.85 14.19 -10.60
CA THR A 438 -11.95 15.10 -10.99
C THR A 438 -11.51 16.05 -12.10
N ALA A 439 -10.30 16.63 -12.00
CA ALA A 439 -9.74 17.47 -13.05
C ALA A 439 -9.50 16.71 -14.36
N TYR A 440 -9.07 15.44 -14.30
CA TYR A 440 -8.93 14.60 -15.49
C TYR A 440 -10.27 14.32 -16.16
N VAL A 441 -11.30 13.97 -15.38
CA VAL A 441 -12.64 13.68 -15.93
C VAL A 441 -13.23 14.92 -16.59
N GLU A 442 -13.11 16.11 -15.99
CA GLU A 442 -13.59 17.36 -16.57
C GLU A 442 -12.84 17.74 -17.87
N ASP A 443 -11.53 17.51 -17.91
CA ASP A 443 -10.71 17.74 -19.12
C ASP A 443 -11.15 16.85 -20.28
N VAL A 444 -11.38 15.55 -20.02
CA VAL A 444 -11.86 14.59 -21.04
C VAL A 444 -13.33 14.85 -21.43
N ALA A 445 -14.19 15.17 -20.46
CA ALA A 445 -15.60 15.46 -20.70
C ALA A 445 -15.83 16.80 -21.42
N GLY A 446 -14.90 17.75 -21.29
CA GLY A 446 -15.02 19.10 -21.86
C GLY A 446 -16.12 19.95 -21.21
N GLU A 447 -16.56 19.61 -20.00
CA GLU A 447 -17.57 20.34 -19.24
C GLU A 447 -17.28 20.34 -17.73
N ASP A 448 -17.82 21.34 -17.02
CA ASP A 448 -17.77 21.45 -15.56
C ASP A 448 -18.72 20.44 -14.91
N LEU A 449 -18.20 19.62 -14.01
CA LEU A 449 -18.93 18.57 -13.31
C LEU A 449 -19.08 18.86 -11.81
N SER A 450 -18.80 20.09 -11.36
CA SER A 450 -18.96 20.55 -9.97
C SER A 450 -20.24 20.06 -9.30
N GLY A 451 -21.40 20.23 -9.96
CA GLY A 451 -22.68 19.78 -9.42
C GLY A 451 -22.82 18.25 -9.24
N LEU A 452 -22.09 17.45 -10.03
CA LEU A 452 -22.01 16.00 -9.85
C LEU A 452 -21.17 15.67 -8.61
N TRP A 453 -20.01 16.32 -8.47
CA TRP A 453 -19.11 16.12 -7.33
C TRP A 453 -19.76 16.50 -6.00
N ASP A 454 -20.44 17.66 -5.96
CA ASP A 454 -21.14 18.16 -4.77
C ASP A 454 -22.20 17.17 -4.27
N VAL A 455 -22.87 16.45 -5.17
CA VAL A 455 -23.94 15.51 -4.80
C VAL A 455 -23.37 14.13 -4.48
N TRP A 456 -22.59 13.57 -5.40
CA TRP A 456 -22.25 12.13 -5.36
C TRP A 456 -20.97 11.85 -4.60
N LEU A 457 -19.96 12.70 -4.76
CA LEU A 457 -18.62 12.50 -4.23
C LEU A 457 -18.43 13.11 -2.83
N TYR A 458 -18.95 14.32 -2.61
CA TYR A 458 -18.76 15.08 -1.36
C TYR A 458 -20.05 15.28 -0.54
N GLY A 459 -21.23 14.97 -1.08
CA GLY A 459 -22.50 15.22 -0.39
C GLY A 459 -22.72 14.36 0.87
N ASP A 460 -23.23 14.94 1.95
CA ASP A 460 -23.42 14.20 3.22
C ASP A 460 -24.62 13.22 3.22
N GLY A 461 -25.48 13.23 2.21
CA GLY A 461 -26.72 12.44 2.26
C GLY A 461 -27.23 11.99 0.90
N ARG A 462 -28.15 11.03 0.95
CA ARG A 462 -28.85 10.49 -0.22
C ARG A 462 -29.63 11.60 -0.94
N PRO A 463 -29.43 11.84 -2.25
CA PRO A 463 -30.23 12.79 -3.01
C PRO A 463 -31.69 12.29 -3.11
N THR A 464 -32.64 13.21 -3.30
CA THR A 464 -34.07 12.88 -3.34
C THR A 464 -34.48 12.02 -4.53
N SER A 465 -33.68 12.03 -5.58
CA SER A 465 -33.82 11.18 -6.76
C SER A 465 -32.44 10.66 -7.15
N PRO A 466 -32.37 9.46 -7.73
CA PRO A 466 -31.12 8.91 -8.22
C PRO A 466 -30.53 9.73 -9.35
#